data_AF-A0AAV6INA7-F1
#
_entry.id   AF-A0AAV6INA7-F1
#
_cell.length_a   1.000
_cell.length_b   1.000
_cell.length_c   1.000
_cell.angle_alpha   90.00
_cell.angle_beta   90.00
_cell.angle_gamma   90.00
#
_symmetry.space_group_name_H-M   'P 1'
#
loop_
_entity.id
_entity.type
_entity.pdbx_description
1 polymer ?
#
loop_
_entity_poly.entity_id
_entity_poly.type
_entity_poly.pdbx_seq_one_letter_code
_entity_poly.pdbx_strand_id
1 'polypeptide(L)'
;MSFLQAIDEAEDEWSQHNSKKLIDTSVKGLRGSVPKDFPYFHVEFRLNKGFVHLIDDEQQFKANFGLNVIRARAGVAGREHLWS
;
A
#
# COMPACT_ATOMS: atom_id res chain seq x y z
N MET A 1 -4.70 -12.89 -2.09
CA MET A 1 -3.86 -11.70 -1.91
C MET A 1 -4.64 -10.63 -1.17
N SER A 2 -4.18 -10.24 0.02
CA SER A 2 -4.69 -9.07 0.74
C SER A 2 -3.76 -7.87 0.52
N PHE A 3 -4.23 -6.64 0.80
CA PHE A 3 -3.35 -5.46 0.74
C PHE A 3 -2.18 -5.56 1.72
N LEU A 4 -2.38 -6.17 2.89
CA LEU A 4 -1.31 -6.39 3.87
C LEU A 4 -0.19 -7.26 3.30
N GLN A 5 -0.56 -8.39 2.67
CA GLN A 5 0.40 -9.29 2.03
C GLN A 5 1.12 -8.61 0.86
N ALA A 6 0.37 -7.92 0.00
CA ALA A 6 0.96 -7.26 -1.16
C ALA A 6 1.90 -6.10 -0.79
N ILE A 7 1.64 -5.39 0.31
CA ILE A 7 2.56 -4.35 0.82
C ILE A 7 3.82 -5.00 1.40
N ASP A 8 3.68 -6.02 2.25
CA ASP A 8 4.84 -6.74 2.84
C ASP A 8 5.71 -7.40 1.77
N GLU A 9 5.11 -7.96 0.71
CA GLU A 9 5.84 -8.54 -0.44
C GLU A 9 6.57 -7.50 -1.29
N ALA A 10 6.05 -6.26 -1.38
CA ALA A 10 6.61 -5.22 -2.22
C ALA A 10 7.56 -4.26 -1.49
N GLU A 11 7.58 -4.28 -0.15
CA GLU A 11 8.45 -3.42 0.65
C GLU A 11 9.95 -3.64 0.36
N ASP A 12 10.37 -4.88 0.11
CA ASP A 12 11.76 -5.20 -0.25
C ASP A 12 12.20 -4.54 -1.57
N GLU A 13 11.25 -4.20 -2.45
CA GLU A 13 11.52 -3.51 -3.73
C GLU A 13 11.53 -1.98 -3.62
N TRP A 14 10.87 -1.40 -2.60
CA TRP A 14 10.63 0.05 -2.51
C TRP A 14 11.26 0.73 -1.28
N SER A 15 11.66 -0.03 -0.27
CA SER A 15 12.11 0.53 1.02
C SER A 15 13.63 0.49 1.15
N GLN A 16 14.28 1.64 0.99
CA GLN A 16 15.71 1.79 1.29
C GLN A 16 16.01 1.72 2.80
N HIS A 17 15.01 1.96 3.67
CA HIS A 17 15.18 2.05 5.12
C HIS A 17 14.38 1.01 5.93
N ASN A 18 13.83 -0.03 5.29
CA ASN A 18 13.08 -1.10 5.96
C ASN A 18 11.99 -0.56 6.91
N SER A 19 11.35 0.54 6.51
CA SER A 19 10.37 1.28 7.29
C SER A 19 9.02 0.56 7.26
N LYS A 20 9.02 -0.68 7.76
CA LYS A 20 7.85 -1.43 8.17
C LYS A 20 7.02 -0.58 9.10
N LYS A 21 6.01 0.07 8.57
CA LYS A 21 4.90 0.61 9.35
C LYS A 21 3.74 0.81 8.40
N LEU A 22 3.18 -0.32 8.03
CA LEU A 22 1.76 -0.37 7.73
C LEU A 22 1.02 -0.01 9.03
N ILE A 23 0.49 1.21 9.09
CA ILE A 23 -0.13 1.79 10.30
C ILE A 23 -1.63 1.55 10.23
N ASP A 24 -2.19 0.94 11.27
CA ASP A 24 -3.63 0.83 11.46
C ASP A 24 -4.24 2.21 11.73
N THR A 25 -5.16 2.65 10.86
CA THR A 25 -5.84 3.95 10.98
C THR A 25 -7.08 3.90 11.86
N SER A 26 -7.53 2.73 12.33
CA SER A 26 -8.71 2.59 13.19
C SER A 26 -8.51 3.19 14.60
N VAL A 27 -7.26 3.36 15.04
CA VAL A 27 -6.93 3.88 16.38
C VAL A 27 -6.94 5.41 16.42
N LYS A 28 -6.23 6.06 15.50
CA LYS A 28 -5.98 7.52 15.52
C LYS A 28 -6.43 8.26 14.25
N GLY A 29 -7.08 7.54 13.32
CA GLY A 29 -7.49 8.06 12.02
C GLY A 29 -6.30 8.33 11.09
N LEU A 30 -6.60 8.55 9.80
CA LEU A 30 -5.57 8.84 8.80
C LEU A 30 -4.71 10.07 9.18
N ARG A 31 -5.35 11.17 9.60
CA ARG A 31 -4.66 12.42 9.98
C ARG A 31 -3.75 12.26 11.20
N GLY A 32 -4.08 11.37 12.14
CA GLY A 32 -3.21 11.07 13.29
C GLY A 32 -2.06 10.11 12.95
N SER A 33 -2.15 9.42 11.81
CA SER A 33 -1.18 8.43 11.36
C SER A 33 -0.10 8.98 10.43
N VAL A 34 -0.36 10.07 9.72
CA VAL A 34 0.53 10.60 8.68
C VAL A 34 1.10 11.96 9.10
N PRO A 35 2.44 12.16 9.05
CA PRO A 35 3.04 13.50 9.23
C PRO A 35 2.51 14.50 8.20
N LYS A 36 2.56 15.79 8.53
CA LYS A 36 2.15 16.83 7.60
C LYS A 36 3.04 16.79 6.34
N ASP A 37 2.42 16.93 5.18
CA ASP A 37 3.09 17.03 3.86
C ASP A 37 3.96 15.80 3.51
N PHE A 38 3.60 14.62 4.02
CA PHE A 38 4.30 13.35 3.75
C PHE A 38 3.51 12.48 2.75
N PRO A 39 4.13 11.90 1.72
CA PRO A 39 3.44 11.05 0.74
C PRO A 39 3.06 9.68 1.34
N TYR A 40 1.89 9.17 0.98
CA TYR A 40 1.37 7.92 1.56
C TYR A 40 0.43 7.17 0.62
N PHE A 41 0.34 5.86 0.84
CA PHE A 41 -0.69 4.99 0.29
C PHE A 41 -1.66 4.58 1.39
N HIS A 42 -2.95 4.90 1.24
CA HIS A 42 -4.00 4.55 2.20
C HIS A 42 -5.05 3.64 1.55
N VAL A 43 -5.40 2.57 2.25
CA VAL A 43 -6.51 1.68 1.89
C VAL A 43 -7.51 1.64 3.05
N GLU A 44 -8.79 1.82 2.74
CA GLU A 44 -9.86 1.80 3.73
C GLU A 44 -10.96 0.81 3.33
N PHE A 45 -11.42 0.04 4.32
CA PHE A 45 -12.52 -0.90 4.23
C PHE A 45 -13.64 -0.41 5.14
N ARG A 46 -14.79 -0.08 4.54
CA ARG A 46 -15.92 0.55 5.27
C ARG A 46 -15.51 1.94 5.80
N LEU A 47 -16.03 2.35 6.95
CA LEU A 47 -15.96 3.74 7.44
C LEU A 47 -14.89 3.97 8.53
N ASN A 48 -14.21 2.92 9.00
CA ASN A 48 -13.32 3.01 10.17
C ASN A 48 -12.26 1.91 10.26
N LYS A 49 -11.99 1.18 9.18
CA LYS A 49 -10.95 0.15 9.16
C LYS A 49 -10.05 0.38 7.97
N GLY A 50 -8.87 0.94 8.21
CA GLY A 50 -7.92 1.21 7.14
C GLY A 50 -6.50 1.00 7.58
N PHE A 51 -5.63 1.05 6.58
CA PHE A 51 -4.20 0.94 6.75
C PHE A 51 -3.54 2.01 5.89
N VAL A 52 -2.48 2.62 6.42
CA VAL A 52 -1.64 3.55 5.67
C VAL A 52 -0.20 3.07 5.67
N HIS A 53 0.43 3.15 4.51
CA HIS A 53 1.87 2.96 4.32
C HIS A 53 2.47 4.31 3.93
N LEU A 54 3.51 4.72 4.64
CA LEU A 54 4.26 5.94 4.34
C LEU A 54 5.24 5.66 3.20
N ILE A 55 5.31 6.55 2.21
CA ILE A 55 6.17 6.36 1.04
C ILE A 55 7.46 7.14 1.25
N ASP A 56 8.60 6.46 1.39
CA ASP A 56 9.88 7.13 1.61
C ASP A 56 10.53 7.63 0.31
N ASP A 57 10.33 6.90 -0.80
CA ASP A 57 10.79 7.27 -2.14
C ASP A 57 9.66 7.11 -3.17
N GLU A 58 9.08 8.23 -3.58
CA GLU A 58 7.99 8.27 -4.57
C GLU A 58 8.40 7.74 -5.96
N GLN A 59 9.70 7.73 -6.30
CA GLN A 59 10.17 7.23 -7.60
C GLN A 59 10.12 5.71 -7.68
N GLN A 60 10.25 5.02 -6.54
CA GLN A 60 10.21 3.57 -6.46
C GLN A 60 8.78 3.05 -6.32
N PHE A 61 7.90 3.85 -5.71
CA PHE A 61 6.51 3.48 -5.50
C PHE A 61 5.76 3.27 -6.84
N LYS A 62 5.20 2.08 -7.03
CA LYS A 62 4.43 1.76 -8.25
C LYS A 62 3.05 2.42 -8.17
N ALA A 63 2.81 3.46 -8.98
CA ALA A 63 1.52 4.17 -9.03
C ALA A 63 0.30 3.25 -9.25
N ASN A 64 0.48 2.12 -9.94
CA ASN A 64 -0.58 1.14 -10.21
C ASN A 64 -0.75 0.07 -9.11
N PHE A 65 -0.04 0.17 -7.99
CA PHE A 65 -0.03 -0.85 -6.94
C PHE A 65 -1.43 -1.22 -6.46
N GLY A 66 -2.21 -0.23 -6.00
CA GLY A 66 -3.55 -0.49 -5.46
C GLY A 66 -4.48 -1.16 -6.48
N LEU A 67 -4.39 -0.75 -7.76
CA LEU A 67 -5.16 -1.35 -8.84
C LEU A 67 -4.75 -2.81 -9.10
N ASN A 68 -3.45 -3.11 -9.06
CA ASN A 68 -2.93 -4.47 -9.23
C ASN A 68 -3.40 -5.40 -8.11
N VAL A 69 -3.40 -4.94 -6.86
CA VAL A 69 -3.92 -5.70 -5.71
C VAL A 69 -5.41 -6.00 -5.87
N ILE A 70 -6.22 -5.02 -6.30
CA ILE A 70 -7.67 -5.21 -6.53
C ILE A 70 -7.91 -6.19 -7.68
N ARG A 71 -7.19 -6.06 -8.80
CA ARG A 71 -7.30 -6.98 -9.95
C ARG A 71 -6.96 -8.41 -9.57
N ALA A 72 -5.86 -8.60 -8.84
CA ALA A 72 -5.45 -9.91 -8.34
C ALA A 72 -6.53 -10.52 -7.43
N ARG A 73 -7.12 -9.71 -6.53
CA ARG A 73 -8.20 -10.16 -5.64
C ARG A 73 -9.50 -10.50 -6.37
N ALA A 74 -9.82 -9.78 -7.44
CA ALA A 74 -11.01 -9.96 -8.26
C ALA A 74 -10.87 -11.10 -9.28
N GLY A 75 -9.68 -11.69 -9.44
CA GLY A 75 -9.42 -12.69 -10.47
C GLY A 75 -9.39 -12.11 -11.89
N VAL A 76 -9.32 -10.78 -12.02
CA VAL A 76 -9.23 -10.04 -13.29
C VAL A 76 -7.78 -9.67 -13.56
N ALA A 77 -6.82 -10.49 -13.10
CA ALA A 77 -5.44 -10.36 -13.54
C ALA A 77 -5.46 -10.49 -15.07
N GLY A 78 -5.23 -9.37 -15.76
CA GLY A 78 -5.20 -9.35 -17.21
C GLY A 78 -4.23 -10.41 -17.70
N ARG A 79 -4.60 -11.12 -18.77
CA ARG A 79 -3.68 -11.89 -19.59
C ARG A 79 -2.72 -10.93 -20.30
N GLU A 80 -1.89 -10.25 -19.54
CA GLU A 80 -0.79 -9.42 -20.02
C GLU A 80 0.32 -9.67 -19.00
N HIS A 81 1.09 -10.72 -19.29
CA HIS A 81 2.49 -10.93 -18.92
C HIS A 81 2.96 -10.15 -17.67
N LEU A 82 2.98 -10.82 -16.52
CA LEU A 82 3.58 -10.27 -15.30
C LEU A 82 4.85 -11.09 -15.00
N TRP A 83 5.97 -10.36 -15.01
CA TRP A 83 7.36 -10.73 -14.71
C TRP A 83 8.14 -11.35 -15.89
N SER A 84 8.82 -10.46 -16.66
CA SER A 84 9.92 -10.69 -17.62
C SER A 84 9.63 -11.49 -18.90
#